data_AF-D9WEN0-F1
#
_entry.id   AF-D9WEN0-F1
#
_cell.length_a   1.000
_cell.length_b   1.000
_cell.length_c   1.000
_cell.angle_alpha   90.00
_cell.angle_beta   90.00
_cell.angle_gamma   90.00
#
_symmetry.space_group_name_H-M   'P 1'
#
loop_
_entity.id
_entity.type
_entity.pdbx_description
1 polymer ?
#
loop_
_entity_poly.entity_id
_entity_poly.type
_entity_poly.pdbx_seq_one_letter_code
_entity_poly.pdbx_strand_id
1 'polypeptide(L)'
;MKLKHQASMVVLSAVLMLGGSIAMAPTASAVGSSACRFNSPDVNFKVVTSGARFRSGPGSKYRAKGTLYRGDSFRYFCRTGGLGGFMKSWSYGKILKRTTSGIRPGTRGWVYSKYLD
;
A
#
# COMPACT_ATOMS: atom_id res chain seq x y z
N MET A 1 -29.28 34.83 16.65
CA MET A 1 -28.62 36.13 16.43
C MET A 1 -27.11 35.96 16.49
N LYS A 2 -26.43 36.37 15.41
CA LYS A 2 -25.02 36.78 15.18
C LYS A 2 -23.90 36.18 16.06
N LEU A 3 -23.06 35.27 15.55
CA LEU A 3 -21.82 35.44 14.77
C LEU A 3 -20.68 36.23 15.44
N LYS A 4 -19.52 35.58 15.58
CA LYS A 4 -18.20 36.25 15.56
C LYS A 4 -17.20 35.44 14.73
N HIS A 5 -16.81 36.04 13.61
CA HIS A 5 -15.72 35.65 12.73
C HIS A 5 -14.37 36.16 13.25
N GLN A 6 -13.30 35.41 12.98
CA GLN A 6 -11.90 35.87 12.87
C GLN A 6 -11.36 35.07 11.65
N ALA A 7 -11.22 35.59 10.42
CA ALA A 7 -10.24 36.55 9.91
C ALA A 7 -8.82 36.24 10.41
N SER A 8 -7.74 36.11 9.64
CA SER A 8 -7.42 36.21 8.22
C SER A 8 -5.94 35.78 8.13
N MET A 9 -5.50 35.17 7.04
CA MET A 9 -4.25 35.56 6.38
C MET A 9 -4.14 34.80 5.06
N VAL A 10 -4.56 35.49 4.00
CA VAL A 10 -4.12 35.24 2.63
C VAL A 10 -2.66 35.66 2.58
N VAL A 11 -1.75 34.73 2.26
CA VAL A 11 -0.42 35.08 1.78
C VAL A 11 -0.33 34.61 0.34
N LEU A 12 -0.47 35.57 -0.56
CA LEU A 12 -0.18 35.43 -1.99
C LEU A 12 1.33 35.53 -2.15
N SER A 13 1.99 34.44 -2.54
CA SER A 13 3.37 34.48 -3.04
C SER A 13 3.42 33.74 -4.36
N ALA A 14 3.30 34.50 -5.45
CA ALA A 14 3.56 34.01 -6.81
C ALA A 14 5.07 33.90 -6.99
N VAL A 15 5.58 32.67 -7.11
CA VAL A 15 6.98 32.41 -7.49
C VAL A 15 7.05 32.23 -9.00
N LEU A 16 7.92 33.03 -9.62
CA LEU A 16 8.22 33.06 -11.04
C LEU A 16 8.58 31.67 -11.59
N MET A 17 7.85 31.26 -12.63
CA MET A 17 8.10 30.05 -13.42
C MET A 17 9.32 30.25 -14.32
N LEU A 18 10.43 29.57 -14.02
CA LEU A 18 11.53 29.38 -14.96
C LEU A 18 11.58 27.91 -15.39
N GLY A 19 11.11 27.69 -16.63
CA GLY A 19 11.61 26.73 -17.61
C GLY A 19 12.15 25.40 -17.11
N GLY A 20 11.26 24.42 -16.97
CA GLY A 20 11.61 23.01 -16.86
C GLY A 20 10.35 22.20 -16.71
N SER A 21 9.90 21.54 -17.77
CA SER A 21 8.83 20.54 -17.68
C SER A 21 9.35 19.33 -16.91
N ILE A 22 9.46 19.46 -15.58
CA ILE A 22 9.51 18.30 -14.70
C ILE A 22 8.15 17.64 -14.86
N ALA A 23 8.10 16.62 -15.73
CA ALA A 23 7.00 15.68 -15.76
C ALA A 23 6.92 15.10 -14.34
N MET A 24 6.00 15.61 -13.54
CA MET A 24 5.70 15.04 -12.24
C MET A 24 5.21 13.63 -12.52
N ALA A 25 6.11 12.65 -12.36
CA ALA A 25 5.73 11.26 -12.43
C ALA A 25 4.58 11.09 -11.44
N PRO A 26 3.41 10.57 -11.87
CA PRO A 26 2.28 10.41 -10.96
C PRO A 26 2.78 9.60 -9.76
N THR A 27 2.80 10.21 -8.59
CA THR A 27 3.08 9.50 -7.35
C THR A 27 1.92 8.53 -7.18
N ALA A 28 2.07 7.29 -7.66
CA ALA A 28 1.01 6.30 -7.52
C ALA A 28 0.80 6.10 -6.02
N SER A 29 -0.30 6.69 -5.53
CA SER A 29 -0.65 6.72 -4.12
C SER A 29 -0.79 5.28 -3.63
N ALA A 30 -0.19 5.00 -2.48
CA ALA A 30 -0.42 3.72 -1.84
C ALA A 30 -1.90 3.66 -1.46
N VAL A 31 -2.61 2.63 -1.92
CA VAL A 31 -4.05 2.45 -1.66
C VAL A 31 -4.33 2.29 -0.16
N GLY A 32 -3.33 1.88 0.63
CA GLY A 32 -3.54 1.63 2.05
C GLY A 32 -4.55 0.51 2.26
N SER A 33 -5.41 0.62 3.27
CA SER A 33 -6.51 -0.31 3.56
C SER A 33 -7.84 0.06 2.89
N SER A 34 -7.93 1.13 2.09
CA SER A 34 -9.22 1.56 1.54
C SER A 34 -9.85 0.56 0.56
N ALA A 35 -9.05 -0.36 0.00
CA ALA A 35 -9.54 -1.44 -0.84
C ALA A 35 -9.88 -2.74 -0.08
N CYS A 36 -9.80 -2.75 1.25
CA CYS A 36 -10.26 -3.87 2.07
C CYS A 36 -11.77 -4.05 1.88
N ARG A 37 -12.20 -5.29 1.61
CA ARG A 37 -13.62 -5.69 1.60
C ARG A 37 -13.93 -6.75 2.64
N PHE A 38 -12.91 -7.43 3.14
CA PHE A 38 -13.03 -8.40 4.22
C PHE A 38 -11.86 -8.20 5.19
N ASN A 39 -12.20 -7.90 6.44
CA ASN A 39 -11.23 -7.80 7.53
C ASN A 39 -11.05 -9.17 8.18
N SER A 40 -9.83 -9.43 8.63
CA SER A 40 -9.48 -10.64 9.35
C SER A 40 -8.90 -10.29 10.71
N PRO A 41 -8.95 -11.19 11.70
CA PRO A 41 -8.00 -11.11 12.80
C PRO A 41 -6.58 -11.02 12.21
N ASP A 42 -5.78 -10.11 12.75
CA ASP A 42 -4.39 -9.90 12.36
C ASP A 42 -3.60 -11.21 12.52
N VAL A 43 -3.35 -11.93 11.42
CA VAL A 43 -2.65 -13.22 11.42
C VAL A 43 -1.34 -13.16 10.65
N ASN A 44 -0.41 -14.04 10.99
CA ASN A 44 0.88 -14.14 10.33
C ASN A 44 0.82 -15.20 9.24
N PHE A 45 1.26 -14.84 8.05
CA PHE A 45 1.49 -15.75 6.94
C PHE A 45 2.98 -15.78 6.58
N LYS A 46 3.38 -16.89 5.98
CA LYS A 46 4.60 -17.08 5.24
C LYS A 46 4.30 -17.00 3.76
N VAL A 47 5.24 -16.42 3.02
CA VAL A 47 5.19 -16.48 1.57
C VAL A 47 5.57 -17.89 1.14
N VAL A 48 4.74 -18.54 0.32
CA VAL A 48 4.94 -19.94 -0.12
C VAL A 48 5.59 -20.06 -1.50
N THR A 49 5.78 -18.94 -2.20
CA THR A 49 6.39 -18.86 -3.54
C THR A 49 7.66 -18.02 -3.54
N SER A 50 8.48 -18.17 -4.58
CA SER A 50 9.59 -17.25 -4.87
C SER A 50 9.18 -16.33 -6.01
N GLY A 51 9.27 -15.01 -5.81
CA GLY A 51 8.95 -14.03 -6.86
C GLY A 51 7.60 -13.32 -6.69
N ALA A 52 6.96 -13.38 -5.52
CA ALA A 52 5.70 -12.66 -5.29
C ALA A 52 5.93 -11.14 -5.28
N ARG A 53 5.20 -10.38 -6.08
CA ARG A 53 5.36 -8.92 -6.12
C ARG A 53 4.62 -8.26 -4.96
N PHE A 54 5.37 -7.54 -4.11
CA PHE A 54 4.83 -6.70 -3.05
C PHE A 54 4.51 -5.31 -3.62
N ARG A 55 3.30 -4.81 -3.44
CA ARG A 55 2.77 -3.70 -4.24
C ARG A 55 2.16 -2.56 -3.41
N SER A 56 2.07 -1.38 -4.02
CA SER A 56 1.43 -0.20 -3.42
C SER A 56 -0.10 -0.26 -3.39
N GLY A 57 -0.70 -1.13 -4.21
CA GLY A 57 -2.14 -1.36 -4.28
C GLY A 57 -2.47 -2.76 -4.80
N PRO A 58 -3.74 -3.17 -4.74
CA PRO A 58 -4.19 -4.49 -5.18
C PRO A 58 -4.34 -4.56 -6.70
N GLY A 59 -3.49 -5.34 -7.37
CA GLY A 59 -3.53 -5.52 -8.83
C GLY A 59 -2.18 -5.28 -9.48
N SER A 60 -2.02 -5.70 -10.75
CA SER A 60 -0.78 -5.58 -11.54
C SER A 60 -0.44 -4.17 -12.02
N LYS A 61 -1.42 -3.25 -12.04
CA LYS A 61 -1.21 -1.84 -12.42
C LYS A 61 -0.46 -0.98 -11.40
N TYR A 62 -0.44 -1.41 -10.13
CA TYR A 62 0.20 -0.65 -9.06
C TYR A 62 1.73 -0.76 -9.10
N ARG A 63 2.45 0.10 -8.37
CA ARG A 63 3.91 0.04 -8.33
C ARG A 63 4.36 -1.16 -7.47
N ALA A 64 5.37 -1.90 -7.95
CA ALA A 64 6.06 -2.89 -7.13
C ALA A 64 6.97 -2.16 -6.12
N LYS A 65 6.81 -2.48 -4.84
CA LYS A 65 7.69 -2.07 -3.72
C LYS A 65 8.88 -3.01 -3.55
N GLY A 66 8.79 -4.21 -4.12
CA GLY A 66 9.83 -5.22 -4.11
C GLY A 66 9.27 -6.60 -4.42
N THR A 67 10.11 -7.61 -4.20
CA THR A 67 9.79 -9.02 -4.44
C THR A 67 9.88 -9.79 -3.14
N LEU A 68 8.88 -10.61 -2.83
CA LEU A 68 8.91 -11.52 -1.69
C LEU A 68 9.30 -12.91 -2.17
N TYR A 69 10.03 -13.60 -1.30
CA TYR A 69 10.54 -14.94 -1.51
C TYR A 69 9.97 -15.89 -0.46
N ARG A 70 10.11 -17.19 -0.72
CA ARG A 70 9.61 -18.24 0.16
C ARG A 70 10.16 -18.05 1.58
N GLY A 71 9.27 -18.07 2.58
CA GLY A 71 9.61 -17.91 3.99
C GLY A 71 9.60 -16.47 4.51
N ASP A 72 9.52 -15.46 3.62
CA ASP A 72 9.33 -14.07 4.04
C ASP A 72 8.05 -13.95 4.88
N SER A 73 8.12 -13.16 5.96
CA SER A 73 7.06 -13.10 6.97
C SER A 73 6.15 -11.89 6.77
N PHE A 74 4.85 -12.15 6.64
CA PHE A 74 3.84 -11.16 6.30
C PHE A 74 2.70 -11.18 7.33
N ARG A 75 2.41 -10.03 7.94
CA ARG A 75 1.23 -9.87 8.79
C ARG A 75 0.07 -9.42 7.92
N TYR A 76 -0.96 -10.24 7.82
CA TYR A 76 -2.18 -9.95 7.10
C TYR A 76 -3.18 -9.19 7.96
N PHE A 77 -3.86 -8.23 7.34
CA PHE A 77 -4.88 -7.41 7.99
C PHE A 77 -6.25 -7.59 7.32
N CYS A 78 -6.28 -7.56 5.99
CA CYS A 78 -7.51 -7.59 5.21
C CYS A 78 -7.25 -8.02 3.77
N ARG A 79 -8.32 -8.23 2.99
CA ARG A 79 -8.23 -8.49 1.55
C ARG A 79 -9.29 -7.78 0.73
N THR A 80 -9.08 -7.76 -0.59
CA THR A 80 -10.04 -7.20 -1.55
C THR A 80 -11.24 -8.10 -1.85
N GLY A 81 -11.20 -9.41 -1.60
CA GLY A 81 -12.32 -10.33 -1.92
C GLY A 81 -13.22 -10.67 -0.73
N GLY A 82 -14.44 -11.15 -1.00
CA GLY A 82 -15.42 -11.61 -0.01
C GLY A 82 -15.20 -13.06 0.46
N LEU A 83 -16.06 -13.57 1.35
CA LEU A 83 -15.90 -14.82 2.13
C LEU A 83 -15.21 -15.98 1.39
N GLY A 84 -15.64 -16.40 0.20
CA GLY A 84 -15.05 -17.55 -0.53
C GLY A 84 -13.86 -17.25 -1.46
N GLY A 85 -13.33 -16.02 -1.46
CA GLY A 85 -12.44 -15.53 -2.52
C GLY A 85 -10.95 -15.45 -2.22
N PHE A 86 -10.43 -16.00 -1.12
CA PHE A 86 -9.06 -15.70 -0.64
C PHE A 86 -8.01 -15.90 -1.74
N MET A 87 -7.94 -17.07 -2.36
CA MET A 87 -6.92 -17.38 -3.38
C MET A 87 -6.98 -16.52 -4.65
N LYS A 88 -8.10 -15.81 -4.88
CA LYS A 88 -8.29 -14.88 -6.00
C LYS A 88 -8.27 -13.41 -5.57
N SER A 89 -7.88 -13.14 -4.31
CA SER A 89 -7.84 -11.81 -3.70
C SER A 89 -6.44 -11.25 -3.60
N TRP A 90 -6.36 -9.97 -3.23
CA TRP A 90 -5.14 -9.33 -2.77
C TRP A 90 -5.20 -9.17 -1.26
N SER A 91 -4.13 -9.58 -0.59
CA SER A 91 -3.93 -9.45 0.85
C SER A 91 -3.16 -8.19 1.17
N TYR A 92 -3.71 -7.35 2.03
CA TYR A 92 -3.04 -6.18 2.60
C TYR A 92 -2.44 -6.53 3.96
N GLY A 93 -1.27 -5.96 4.22
CA GLY A 93 -0.52 -6.30 5.40
C GLY A 93 0.76 -5.51 5.57
N LYS A 94 1.59 -5.97 6.51
CA LYS A 94 2.95 -5.44 6.74
C LYS A 94 3.99 -6.54 6.76
N ILE A 95 5.19 -6.18 6.36
CA ILE A 95 6.39 -7.00 6.51
C ILE A 95 6.77 -7.08 7.99
N LEU A 96 7.02 -8.28 8.51
CA LEU A 96 7.36 -8.50 9.92
C LEU A 96 8.87 -8.46 10.18
N LYS A 97 9.66 -9.00 9.25
CA LYS A 97 11.13 -9.07 9.33
C LYS A 97 11.71 -8.59 8.00
N ARG A 98 12.97 -8.19 7.98
CA ARG A 98 13.63 -7.80 6.73
C ARG A 98 13.52 -8.95 5.73
N THR A 99 12.97 -8.68 4.56
CA THR A 99 12.76 -9.72 3.54
C THR A 99 14.08 -10.12 2.90
N THR A 100 14.07 -11.24 2.20
CA THR A 100 15.19 -11.71 1.38
C THR A 100 15.65 -10.65 0.35
N SER A 101 14.70 -9.88 -0.19
CA SER A 101 14.96 -8.75 -1.10
C SER A 101 15.32 -7.42 -0.42
N GLY A 102 15.44 -7.39 0.90
CA GLY A 102 15.86 -6.22 1.66
C GLY A 102 14.75 -5.24 2.06
N ILE A 103 13.47 -5.56 1.83
CA ILE A 103 12.32 -4.73 2.24
C ILE A 103 12.30 -4.62 3.76
N ARG A 104 12.20 -3.39 4.27
CA ARG A 104 12.28 -3.09 5.71
C ARG A 104 11.07 -3.65 6.47
N PRO A 105 11.24 -4.10 7.74
CA PRO A 105 10.13 -4.38 8.64
C PRO A 105 9.16 -3.19 8.74
N GLY A 106 7.88 -3.47 8.96
CA GLY A 106 6.82 -2.47 9.06
C GLY A 106 6.33 -1.93 7.72
N THR A 107 7.02 -2.20 6.60
CA THR A 107 6.58 -1.76 5.28
C THR A 107 5.22 -2.37 4.95
N ARG A 108 4.22 -1.51 4.72
CA ARG A 108 2.84 -1.91 4.39
C ARG A 108 2.64 -2.04 2.89
N GLY A 109 1.78 -2.94 2.45
CA GLY A 109 1.50 -3.14 1.03
C GLY A 109 0.64 -4.37 0.76
N TRP A 110 0.55 -4.68 -0.53
CA TRP A 110 -0.34 -5.71 -1.06
C TRP A 110 0.45 -6.85 -1.68
N VAL A 111 0.00 -8.08 -1.45
CA VAL A 111 0.50 -9.30 -2.10
C VAL A 111 -0.69 -10.12 -2.57
N TYR A 112 -0.55 -10.83 -3.69
CA TYR A 112 -1.63 -11.70 -4.17
C TYR A 112 -1.78 -12.88 -3.20
N SER A 113 -3.00 -13.11 -2.71
CA SER A 113 -3.24 -13.99 -1.57
C SER A 113 -2.85 -15.44 -1.82
N LYS A 114 -2.87 -15.92 -3.06
CA LYS A 114 -2.42 -17.29 -3.42
C LYS A 114 -0.95 -17.58 -3.08
N TYR A 115 -0.17 -16.54 -2.79
CA TYR A 115 1.25 -16.65 -2.44
C TYR A 115 1.50 -16.72 -0.94
N LEU A 116 0.44 -16.73 -0.13
CA LEU A 116 0.46 -16.90 1.31
C LEU A 116 -0.06 -18.30 1.67
N ASP A 117 0.43 -18.85 2.79
CA ASP A 117 -0.01 -20.14 3.36
C ASP A 117 -1.41 -20.10 3.99
#